data_AF-A0A5Q0EM75-F1
#
_entry.id   AF-A0A5Q0EM75-F1
#
_cell.length_a   1.000
_cell.length_b   1.000
_cell.length_c   1.000
_cell.angle_alpha   90.00
_cell.angle_beta   90.00
_cell.angle_gamma   90.00
#
_symmetry.space_group_name_H-M   'P 1'
#
loop_
_entity.id
_entity.type
_entity.pdbx_description
1 polymer ?
#
loop_
_entity_poly.entity_id
_entity_poly.type
_entity_poly.pdbx_seq_one_letter_code
_entity_poly.pdbx_strand_id
1 'polypeptide(L)'
;MNKTPLLLVGTLLVGLGLPAQAMKCMPLYGNWCGPGHPPSGTLPAPVDEFDAACMQHDICTSMGPDTPCDVHFVNQLHALGAKYGYLPRPLQWAEYVIRIKAGGNPFSAMPTPTPWDAMGAMGSLATPCW
;
A
#
# COMPACT_ATOMS: atom_id res chain seq x y z
N MET A 1 9.14 -15.92 -52.28
CA MET A 1 9.10 -16.80 -51.09
C MET A 1 10.02 -16.13 -50.07
N ASN A 2 9.61 -15.55 -48.93
CA ASN A 2 8.28 -15.23 -48.38
C ASN A 2 8.38 -13.94 -47.51
N LYS A 3 7.32 -13.26 -47.06
CA LYS A 3 5.88 -13.44 -47.36
C LYS A 3 4.97 -13.64 -46.13
N THR A 4 5.42 -13.33 -44.90
CA THR A 4 4.49 -13.14 -43.76
C THR A 4 5.02 -12.14 -42.70
N PRO A 5 4.28 -11.07 -42.38
CA PRO A 5 4.55 -10.17 -41.26
C PRO A 5 3.51 -10.33 -40.13
N LEU A 6 3.93 -10.62 -38.90
CA LEU A 6 3.07 -10.39 -37.73
C LEU A 6 3.86 -10.37 -36.40
N LEU A 7 4.01 -9.19 -35.81
CA LEU A 7 4.12 -8.97 -34.35
C LEU A 7 3.97 -7.46 -34.04
N LEU A 8 2.89 -6.88 -34.55
CA LEU A 8 2.45 -5.51 -34.29
C LEU A 8 1.33 -5.50 -33.21
N VAL A 9 1.54 -6.25 -32.14
CA VAL A 9 0.64 -6.31 -30.97
C VAL A 9 1.52 -6.37 -29.71
N GLY A 10 1.83 -5.21 -29.13
CA GLY A 10 2.70 -5.13 -27.95
C GLY A 10 3.13 -3.72 -27.52
N THR A 11 2.98 -2.71 -28.39
CA THR A 11 3.48 -1.33 -28.15
C THR A 11 2.40 -0.26 -28.16
N LEU A 12 1.15 -0.59 -27.80
CA LEU A 12 0.02 0.36 -27.74
C LEU A 12 -0.59 0.53 -26.34
N LEU A 13 0.22 0.45 -25.28
CA LEU A 13 -0.16 0.90 -23.92
C LEU A 13 0.88 1.83 -23.25
N VAL A 14 2.01 2.12 -23.91
CA VAL A 14 3.00 3.11 -23.43
C VAL A 14 2.60 4.52 -23.92
N GLY A 15 1.32 4.86 -23.77
CA GLY A 15 0.66 5.95 -24.51
C GLY A 15 -0.13 6.97 -23.68
N LEU A 16 -0.20 6.80 -22.36
CA LEU A 16 -0.77 7.80 -21.46
C LEU A 16 0.29 8.21 -20.44
N GLY A 17 1.05 9.25 -20.78
CA GLY A 17 1.99 9.94 -19.89
C GLY A 17 1.29 10.74 -18.78
N LEU A 18 0.25 10.17 -18.18
CA LEU A 18 -0.27 10.65 -16.89
C LEU A 18 0.88 10.57 -15.90
N PRO A 19 1.20 11.65 -15.16
CA PRO A 19 2.21 11.55 -14.11
C PRO A 19 1.69 10.55 -13.07
N ALA A 20 2.44 9.46 -12.84
CA ALA A 20 2.19 8.45 -11.80
C ALA A 20 2.29 9.02 -10.35
N GLN A 21 2.32 10.34 -10.24
CA GLN A 21 2.30 11.19 -9.06
C GLN A 21 0.87 11.63 -8.71
N ALA A 22 -0.07 11.66 -9.67
CA ALA A 22 -1.38 12.29 -9.51
C ALA A 22 -2.45 11.43 -8.79
N MET A 23 -2.14 10.19 -8.43
CA MET A 23 -3.10 9.16 -7.99
C MET A 23 -2.87 8.73 -6.53
N LYS A 24 -2.53 9.67 -5.64
CA LYS A 24 -2.02 9.39 -4.27
C LYS A 24 -2.72 10.15 -3.15
N CYS A 25 -3.76 10.93 -3.45
CA CYS A 25 -4.20 11.98 -2.52
C CYS A 25 -5.28 11.57 -1.51
N MET A 26 -5.82 10.35 -1.59
CA MET A 26 -6.65 9.78 -0.52
C MET A 26 -5.80 8.83 0.32
N PRO A 27 -5.83 8.90 1.67
CA PRO A 27 -5.20 7.87 2.48
C PRO A 27 -5.81 6.50 2.17
N LEU A 28 -5.03 5.43 2.34
CA LEU A 28 -5.55 4.07 2.44
C LEU A 28 -6.41 3.92 3.69
N TYR A 29 -6.02 4.57 4.79
CA TYR A 29 -6.73 4.54 6.06
C TYR A 29 -6.33 5.72 6.96
N GLY A 30 -7.27 6.23 7.76
CA GLY A 30 -6.98 7.27 8.76
C GLY A 30 -6.35 8.55 8.20
N ASN A 31 -5.39 9.10 8.94
CA ASN A 31 -4.64 10.32 8.59
C ASN A 31 -3.21 10.02 8.11
N TRP A 32 -2.66 8.84 8.40
CA TRP A 32 -1.26 8.48 8.14
C TRP A 32 -1.13 7.39 7.09
N CYS A 33 -1.95 6.35 7.13
CA CYS A 33 -1.79 5.21 6.22
C CYS A 33 -2.05 5.62 4.76
N GLY A 34 -1.01 5.86 3.96
CA GLY A 34 -1.15 6.08 2.53
C GLY A 34 0.09 6.71 1.88
N PRO A 35 0.39 6.44 0.59
CA PRO A 35 1.50 7.08 -0.09
C PRO A 35 1.33 8.61 -0.12
N GLY A 36 2.21 9.35 0.56
CA GLY A 36 2.12 10.82 0.65
C GLY A 36 1.16 11.34 1.72
N HIS A 37 0.70 10.46 2.62
CA HIS A 37 0.05 10.84 3.88
C HIS A 37 1.02 10.68 5.06
N PRO A 38 0.88 11.49 6.12
CA PRO A 38 0.08 12.71 6.16
C PRO A 38 0.68 13.77 5.19
N PRO A 39 -0.10 14.76 4.74
CA PRO A 39 0.40 15.81 3.85
C PRO A 39 1.64 16.51 4.42
N SER A 40 2.64 16.76 3.57
CA SER A 40 3.92 17.34 3.97
C SER A 40 3.76 18.61 4.82
N GLY A 41 4.43 18.67 5.97
CA GLY A 41 4.33 19.77 6.92
C GLY A 41 3.15 19.67 7.90
N THR A 42 2.37 18.58 7.86
CA THR A 42 1.31 18.30 8.85
C THR A 42 1.70 17.12 9.76
N LEU A 43 1.24 17.16 11.01
CA LEU A 43 1.40 16.09 12.00
C LEU A 43 0.05 15.85 12.70
N PRO A 44 -0.96 15.31 11.98
CA PRO A 44 -2.28 15.04 12.55
C PRO A 44 -2.20 13.95 13.63
N ALA A 45 -3.08 14.02 14.64
CA ALA A 45 -3.24 12.89 15.55
C ALA A 45 -3.75 11.65 14.77
N PRO A 46 -3.26 10.44 15.07
CA PRO A 46 -3.80 9.23 14.45
C PRO A 46 -5.25 9.01 14.88
N VAL A 47 -6.09 8.54 13.95
CA VAL A 47 -7.52 8.31 14.18
C VAL A 47 -7.79 7.16 15.15
N ASP A 48 -6.96 6.11 15.10
CA ASP A 48 -7.02 4.95 15.99
C ASP A 48 -5.65 4.23 16.09
N GLU A 49 -5.63 3.02 16.65
CA GLU A 49 -4.41 2.21 16.80
C GLU A 49 -3.83 1.70 15.47
N PHE A 50 -4.65 1.49 14.43
CA PHE A 50 -4.16 1.09 13.11
C PHE A 50 -3.49 2.27 12.40
N ASP A 51 -4.10 3.46 12.48
CA ASP A 51 -3.51 4.69 11.96
C ASP A 51 -2.24 5.09 12.72
N ALA A 52 -2.19 4.82 14.03
CA ALA A 52 -0.98 5.01 14.84
C ALA A 52 0.16 4.04 14.46
N ALA A 53 -0.14 2.83 13.95
CA ALA A 53 0.87 1.93 13.43
C ALA A 53 1.49 2.47 12.13
N CYS A 54 0.69 3.07 11.26
CA CYS A 54 1.17 3.75 10.05
C CYS A 54 2.05 4.96 10.41
N MET A 55 1.60 5.81 11.33
CA MET A 55 2.41 6.92 11.87
C MET A 55 3.80 6.46 12.34
N GLN A 56 3.87 5.34 13.05
CA GLN A 56 5.14 4.79 13.53
C GLN A 56 6.01 4.23 12.38
N HIS A 57 5.40 3.67 11.33
CA HIS A 57 6.11 3.20 10.13
C HIS A 57 6.69 4.36 9.32
N ASP A 58 5.92 5.42 9.08
CA ASP A 58 6.35 6.62 8.36
C ASP A 58 7.50 7.33 9.10
N ILE A 59 7.38 7.49 10.43
CA ILE A 59 8.45 8.06 11.26
C ILE A 59 9.71 7.16 11.21
N CYS A 60 9.56 5.84 11.35
CA CYS A 60 10.68 4.90 11.32
C CYS A 60 11.43 4.94 9.98
N THR A 61 10.71 4.88 8.85
CA THR A 61 11.29 4.93 7.50
C THR A 61 11.93 6.28 7.18
N SER A 62 11.47 7.38 7.79
CA SER A 62 12.14 8.69 7.69
C SER A 62 13.51 8.77 8.41
N MET A 63 13.77 7.86 9.35
CA MET A 63 14.93 7.89 10.25
C MET A 63 15.97 6.78 9.98
N GLY A 64 15.63 5.74 9.21
CA GLY A 64 16.45 4.54 9.12
C GLY A 64 16.11 3.64 7.92
N PRO A 65 16.68 2.42 7.86
CA PRO A 65 16.43 1.49 6.77
C PRO A 65 14.99 0.95 6.80
N ASP A 66 14.37 0.83 5.62
CA ASP A 66 13.01 0.33 5.44
C ASP A 66 12.73 -1.02 6.12
N THR A 67 13.57 -2.03 5.91
CA THR A 67 13.21 -3.43 6.22
C THR A 67 12.89 -3.68 7.70
N PRO A 68 13.67 -3.19 8.70
CA PRO A 68 13.28 -3.26 10.10
C PRO A 68 11.95 -2.55 10.42
N CYS A 69 11.69 -1.41 9.78
CA CYS A 69 10.43 -0.68 9.95
C CYS A 69 9.25 -1.47 9.36
N ASP A 70 9.41 -2.03 8.16
CA ASP A 70 8.42 -2.87 7.48
C ASP A 70 8.07 -4.11 8.33
N VAL A 71 9.07 -4.81 8.87
CA VAL A 71 8.89 -5.97 9.77
C VAL A 71 8.15 -5.57 11.03
N HIS A 72 8.53 -4.45 11.66
CA HIS A 72 7.87 -3.95 12.87
C HIS A 72 6.40 -3.58 12.59
N PHE A 73 6.12 -2.88 11.50
CA PHE A 73 4.77 -2.51 11.07
C PHE A 73 3.87 -3.73 10.83
N VAL A 74 4.35 -4.73 10.08
CA VAL A 74 3.61 -5.98 9.84
C VAL A 74 3.27 -6.69 11.15
N ASN A 75 4.24 -6.81 12.07
CA ASN A 75 4.01 -7.40 13.38
C ASN A 75 2.98 -6.62 14.22
N GLN A 76 2.96 -5.28 14.14
CA GLN A 76 1.93 -4.47 14.78
C GLN A 76 0.55 -4.72 14.18
N LEU A 77 0.41 -4.72 12.85
CA LEU A 77 -0.87 -5.03 12.20
C LEU A 77 -1.39 -6.44 12.55
N HIS A 78 -0.49 -7.42 12.74
CA HIS A 78 -0.86 -8.76 13.22
C HIS A 78 -1.38 -8.73 14.66
N ALA A 79 -0.70 -8.01 15.56
CA ALA A 79 -1.13 -7.87 16.95
C ALA A 79 -2.48 -7.13 17.07
N LEU A 80 -2.69 -6.06 16.30
CA LEU A 80 -3.95 -5.33 16.24
C LEU A 80 -5.07 -6.18 15.62
N GLY A 81 -4.78 -6.91 14.54
CA GLY A 81 -5.71 -7.85 13.93
C GLY A 81 -6.16 -8.95 14.89
N ALA A 82 -5.25 -9.48 15.71
CA ALA A 82 -5.55 -10.44 16.76
C ALA A 82 -6.35 -9.83 17.93
N LYS A 83 -6.05 -8.58 18.30
CA LYS A 83 -6.75 -7.83 19.37
C LYS A 83 -8.20 -7.50 19.01
N TYR A 84 -8.44 -7.02 17.79
CA TYR A 84 -9.76 -6.56 17.34
C TYR A 84 -10.56 -7.63 16.58
N GLY A 85 -9.95 -8.73 16.18
CA GLY A 85 -10.57 -9.78 15.37
C GLY A 85 -10.74 -9.42 13.89
N TYR A 86 -10.23 -8.28 13.45
CA TYR A 86 -10.22 -7.85 12.05
C TYR A 86 -9.04 -6.90 11.77
N LEU A 87 -8.63 -6.82 10.50
CA LEU A 87 -7.76 -5.78 9.97
C LEU A 87 -8.58 -4.96 8.93
N PRO A 88 -8.58 -3.61 8.96
CA PRO A 88 -9.28 -2.80 7.97
C PRO A 88 -8.90 -3.20 6.54
N ARG A 89 -9.88 -3.37 5.64
CA ARG A 89 -9.63 -3.92 4.29
C ARG A 89 -8.50 -3.23 3.51
N PRO A 90 -8.37 -1.89 3.50
CA PRO A 90 -7.25 -1.23 2.81
C PRO A 90 -5.88 -1.63 3.37
N LEU A 91 -5.81 -1.90 4.68
CA LEU A 91 -4.58 -2.33 5.35
C LEU A 91 -4.24 -3.80 5.11
N GLN A 92 -5.18 -4.65 4.70
CA GLN A 92 -4.88 -6.05 4.36
C GLN A 92 -3.95 -6.16 3.15
N TRP A 93 -4.11 -5.28 2.15
CA TRP A 93 -3.17 -5.20 1.02
C TRP A 93 -1.87 -4.47 1.37
N ALA A 94 -1.92 -3.45 2.22
CA ALA A 94 -0.70 -2.79 2.72
C ALA A 94 0.18 -3.79 3.49
N GLU A 95 -0.42 -4.54 4.43
CA GLU A 95 0.22 -5.63 5.18
C GLU A 95 0.82 -6.67 4.24
N TYR A 96 0.05 -7.19 3.29
CA TYR A 96 0.53 -8.21 2.35
C TYR A 96 1.73 -7.71 1.52
N VAL A 97 1.65 -6.51 0.93
CA VAL A 97 2.71 -5.95 0.10
C VAL A 97 3.97 -5.66 0.93
N ILE A 98 3.81 -5.07 2.12
CA ILE A 98 4.93 -4.74 3.01
C ILE A 98 5.57 -6.01 3.60
N ARG A 99 4.78 -7.05 3.93
CA ARG A 99 5.27 -8.39 4.31
C ARG A 99 6.18 -8.98 3.23
N ILE A 100 5.77 -8.92 1.96
CA ILE A 100 6.56 -9.41 0.84
C ILE A 100 7.83 -8.56 0.62
N LYS A 101 7.72 -7.23 0.68
CA LYS A 101 8.86 -6.30 0.63
C LYS A 101 9.91 -6.61 1.70
N ALA A 102 9.46 -6.96 2.91
CA ALA A 102 10.30 -7.34 4.05
C ALA A 102 10.91 -8.75 3.96
N GLY A 103 10.65 -9.52 2.89
CA GLY A 103 11.09 -10.91 2.77
C GLY A 103 10.27 -11.91 3.60
N GLY A 104 9.15 -11.48 4.16
CA GLY A 104 8.17 -12.36 4.81
C GLY A 104 7.49 -13.27 3.79
N ASN A 105 7.01 -14.43 4.24
CA ASN A 105 6.38 -15.39 3.35
C ASN A 105 4.93 -14.98 3.00
N PRO A 106 4.44 -15.27 1.78
CA PRO A 106 3.10 -14.89 1.34
C PRO A 106 1.95 -15.53 2.11
N PHE A 107 2.18 -16.64 2.83
CA PHE A 107 1.11 -17.50 3.37
C PHE A 107 1.01 -17.53 4.91
N SER A 108 1.74 -16.68 5.63
CA SER A 108 1.76 -16.68 7.10
C SER A 108 0.89 -15.60 7.74
N ALA A 109 0.38 -15.95 8.93
CA ALA A 109 -0.21 -15.08 9.97
C ALA A 109 -1.52 -14.37 9.60
N MET A 110 -1.67 -13.83 8.40
CA MET A 110 -2.95 -13.33 7.87
C MET A 110 -3.33 -14.07 6.58
N PRO A 111 -4.64 -14.34 6.36
CA PRO A 111 -5.13 -14.78 5.06
C PRO A 111 -4.67 -13.84 3.95
N THR A 112 -4.32 -14.38 2.79
CA THR A 112 -4.04 -13.55 1.61
C THR A 112 -5.28 -12.72 1.27
N PRO A 113 -5.16 -11.39 1.09
CA PRO A 113 -6.30 -10.54 0.83
C PRO A 113 -6.98 -10.91 -0.49
N THR A 114 -8.30 -10.77 -0.55
CA THR A 114 -9.07 -11.22 -1.73
C THR A 114 -8.96 -10.21 -2.87
N PRO A 115 -9.29 -10.60 -4.12
CA PRO A 115 -9.39 -9.66 -5.23
C PRO A 115 -10.37 -8.49 -4.98
N TRP A 116 -11.38 -8.69 -4.12
CA TRP A 116 -12.32 -7.63 -3.74
C TRP A 116 -11.71 -6.60 -2.79
N ASP A 117 -10.83 -7.03 -1.89
CA ASP A 117 -10.11 -6.11 -1.00
C ASP A 117 -9.11 -5.25 -1.79
N ALA A 118 -8.68 -5.73 -2.97
CA ALA A 118 -7.80 -4.98 -3.85
C ALA A 118 -8.50 -3.76 -4.45
N MET A 119 -9.83 -3.78 -4.60
CA MET A 119 -10.60 -2.62 -5.05
C MET A 119 -10.56 -1.47 -4.03
N GLY A 120 -10.46 -1.77 -2.73
CA GLY A 120 -10.27 -0.76 -1.69
C GLY A 120 -8.92 -0.06 -1.80
N ALA A 121 -7.84 -0.84 -1.93
CA ALA A 121 -6.50 -0.30 -2.14
C ALA A 121 -6.37 0.44 -3.49
N MET A 122 -6.94 -0.10 -4.56
CA MET A 122 -7.01 0.56 -5.87
C MET A 122 -7.81 1.85 -5.83
N GLY A 123 -8.84 1.97 -4.98
CA GLY A 123 -9.57 3.22 -4.77
C GLY A 123 -8.65 4.36 -4.34
N SER A 124 -7.89 4.18 -3.25
CA SER A 124 -6.94 5.21 -2.79
C SER A 124 -5.78 5.43 -3.77
N LEU A 125 -5.31 4.38 -4.45
CA LEU A 125 -4.25 4.44 -5.47
C LEU A 125 -4.72 4.93 -6.86
N ALA A 126 -6.01 5.18 -7.06
CA ALA A 126 -6.58 5.70 -8.31
C ALA A 126 -7.40 6.98 -8.10
N THR A 127 -7.53 7.47 -6.86
CA THR A 127 -8.20 8.74 -6.57
C THR A 127 -7.27 9.90 -6.97
N PRO A 128 -7.69 10.77 -7.90
CA PRO A 128 -6.88 11.91 -8.30
C PRO A 128 -6.80 12.98 -7.20
N CYS A 129 -5.78 13.83 -7.32
CA CYS A 129 -5.46 14.90 -6.38
C CYS A 129 -6.23 16.22 -6.55
N TRP A 130 -7.41 16.21 -7.20
CA TRP A 130 -8.14 17.40 -7.63
C TRP A 130 -9.66 17.31 -7.38
#